data_AF-A0A519D6U9-F1
#
_entry.id   AF-A0A519D6U9-F1
#
_cell.length_a   1.000
_cell.length_b   1.000
_cell.length_c   1.000
_cell.angle_alpha   90.00
_cell.angle_beta   90.00
_cell.angle_gamma   90.00
#
_symmetry.space_group_name_H-M   'P 1'
#
loop_
_entity.id
_entity.type
_entity.pdbx_description
1 polymer ?
#
loop_
_entity_poly.entity_id
_entity_poly.type
_entity_poly.pdbx_seq_one_letter_code
_entity_poly.pdbx_strand_id
1 'polypeptide(L)' 'EGIKAAKKKGAITIGLLGGDGGIINNVVDISIIVQSTNTARIQEVHRVIYHIICGIVENESTK' A
#
# COMPACT_ATOMS: atom_id res chain seq x y z
N GLU A 1 -7.77 12.17 -5.05
CA GLU A 1 -7.02 13.42 -4.77
C GLU A 1 -5.69 13.21 -4.04
N GLY A 2 -5.60 12.42 -2.96
CA GLY A 2 -4.32 12.21 -2.23
C GLY A 2 -3.13 11.76 -3.10
N ILE A 3 -3.32 10.73 -3.94
CA ILE A 3 -2.27 10.22 -4.85
C ILE A 3 -1.82 11.30 -5.84
N LYS A 4 -2.77 12.08 -6.39
CA LYS A 4 -2.44 13.19 -7.32
C LYS A 4 -1.61 14.26 -6.62
N ALA A 5 -1.94 14.61 -5.38
CA ALA A 5 -1.18 15.58 -4.60
C ALA A 5 0.23 15.06 -4.24
N ALA A 6 0.35 13.78 -3.88
CA ALA A 6 1.64 13.13 -3.63
C ALA A 6 2.53 13.16 -4.89
N LYS A 7 1.98 12.80 -6.05
CA LYS A 7 2.68 12.86 -7.34
C LYS A 7 3.13 14.27 -7.70
N LYS A 8 2.27 15.28 -7.50
CA LYS A 8 2.66 16.70 -7.69
C LYS A 8 3.83 17.13 -6.80
N LYS A 9 4.01 16.49 -5.65
CA LYS A 9 5.13 16.74 -4.73
C LYS A 9 6.36 15.85 -4.99
N GLY A 10 6.35 15.04 -6.04
CA GLY A 10 7.44 14.11 -6.35
C GLY A 10 7.56 12.93 -5.39
N ALA A 11 6.52 12.62 -4.61
CA ALA A 11 6.53 11.47 -3.70
C ALA A 11 6.24 10.17 -4.46
N ILE A 12 6.93 9.09 -4.08
CA ILE A 12 6.58 7.73 -4.49
C ILE A 12 5.28 7.31 -3.81
N THR A 13 4.37 6.71 -4.59
CA THR A 13 3.06 6.30 -4.12
C THR A 13 2.94 4.78 -4.08
N ILE A 14 2.58 4.25 -2.91
CA ILE A 14 2.33 2.83 -2.67
C ILE A 14 0.85 2.64 -2.32
N GLY A 15 0.14 1.83 -3.10
CA GLY A 15 -1.26 1.49 -2.87
C GLY A 15 -1.41 0.14 -2.17
N LEU A 16 -2.01 0.13 -0.97
CA LEU A 16 -2.52 -1.10 -0.34
C LEU A 16 -3.96 -1.30 -0.81
N LEU A 17 -4.18 -2.28 -1.69
CA LEU A 17 -5.43 -2.47 -2.42
C LEU A 17 -6.03 -3.85 -2.14
N GLY A 18 -7.29 -4.03 -2.54
CA GLY A 18 -8.00 -5.30 -2.45
C GLY A 18 -8.73 -5.63 -3.75
N GLY A 19 -9.21 -6.87 -3.87
CA GLY A 19 -9.89 -7.35 -5.07
C GLY A 19 -8.94 -7.41 -6.27
N ASP A 20 -9.29 -6.70 -7.33
CA ASP A 20 -8.50 -6.53 -8.56
C ASP A 20 -7.62 -5.27 -8.55
N GLY A 21 -7.63 -4.51 -7.45
CA GLY A 21 -6.90 -3.25 -7.31
C GLY A 21 -7.64 -2.02 -7.86
N GLY A 22 -8.74 -2.22 -8.60
CA GLY A 22 -9.56 -1.16 -9.18
C GLY A 22 -8.79 -0.07 -9.92
N ILE A 23 -9.37 1.13 -9.95
CA ILE A 23 -8.80 2.30 -10.66
C ILE A 23 -7.45 2.72 -10.04
N ILE A 24 -7.26 2.48 -8.74
CA ILE A 24 -6.08 2.94 -8.01
C ILE A 24 -4.80 2.23 -8.49
N ASN A 25 -4.91 0.97 -8.91
CA ASN A 25 -3.79 0.19 -9.43
C ASN A 25 -3.05 0.88 -10.58
N ASN A 26 -3.77 1.66 -11.41
CA ASN A 26 -3.21 2.33 -12.58
C ASN A 26 -2.57 3.69 -12.28
N VAL A 27 -2.75 4.22 -11.06
CA VAL A 27 -2.31 5.58 -10.71
C VAL A 27 -1.25 5.61 -9.62
N VAL A 28 -1.01 4.52 -8.90
CA VAL A 28 0.11 4.40 -7.94
C VAL A 28 1.37 3.89 -8.65
N ASP A 29 2.53 4.08 -8.02
CA ASP A 29 3.81 3.61 -8.57
C ASP A 29 4.09 2.16 -8.17
N ILE A 30 3.62 1.76 -6.98
CA ILE A 30 3.69 0.39 -6.47
C ILE A 30 2.31 -0.03 -5.96
N SER A 31 1.82 -1.18 -6.41
CA SER A 31 0.54 -1.75 -5.99
C SER A 31 0.74 -3.04 -5.22
N ILE A 32 0.19 -3.11 -4.01
CA ILE A 32 0.11 -4.34 -3.21
C ILE A 32 -1.36 -4.73 -3.12
N ILE A 33 -1.76 -5.71 -3.93
CA ILE A 33 -3.16 -6.10 -4.10
C ILE A 33 -3.45 -7.38 -3.31
N VAL A 34 -4.35 -7.30 -2.34
CA VAL A 34 -4.87 -8.47 -1.63
C VAL A 34 -6.00 -9.09 -2.45
N GLN A 35 -5.76 -10.29 -2.99
CA GLN A 35 -6.74 -11.04 -3.80
C GLN A 35 -7.88 -11.59 -2.94
N SER A 36 -8.80 -10.72 -2.55
CA SER A 36 -10.01 -11.07 -1.81
C SER A 36 -11.09 -10.03 -2.08
N THR A 37 -12.35 -10.44 -2.05
CA THR A 37 -13.51 -9.56 -2.11
C THR A 37 -14.06 -9.22 -0.73
N ASN A 38 -13.55 -9.85 0.33
CA ASN A 38 -13.98 -9.61 1.70
C ASN A 38 -13.18 -8.45 2.30
N THR A 39 -13.83 -7.32 2.52
CA THR A 39 -13.20 -6.11 3.07
C THR A 39 -12.53 -6.34 4.42
N ALA A 40 -13.14 -7.12 5.32
CA ALA A 40 -12.54 -7.39 6.63
C ALA A 40 -11.22 -8.15 6.48
N ARG A 41 -11.20 -9.17 5.61
CA ARG A 41 -9.97 -9.94 5.33
C ARG A 41 -8.90 -9.07 4.67
N ILE A 42 -9.28 -8.18 3.75
CA ILE A 42 -8.36 -7.23 3.12
C ILE A 42 -7.71 -6.33 4.18
N GLN A 43 -8.50 -5.78 5.11
CA GLN A 43 -8.02 -4.88 6.16
C GLN A 43 -7.08 -5.60 7.16
N GLU A 44 -7.37 -6.86 7.51
CA GLU A 44 -6.49 -7.68 8.33
C GLU A 44 -5.12 -7.87 7.67
N VAL A 45 -5.11 -8.20 6.37
CA VAL A 45 -3.87 -8.38 5.60
C VAL A 45 -3.13 -7.05 5.44
N HIS A 46 -3.82 -5.94 5.19
CA HIS A 46 -3.21 -4.61 5.14
C HIS A 46 -2.51 -4.25 6.46
N ARG A 47 -3.10 -4.60 7.61
CA ARG A 47 -2.47 -4.39 8.92
C ARG A 47 -1.18 -5.19 9.05
N VAL A 48 -1.17 -6.45 8.63
CA VAL A 48 0.04 -7.29 8.65
C VAL A 48 1.12 -6.71 7.73
N ILE A 49 0.76 -6.32 6.50
CA ILE A 49 1.69 -5.68 5.55
C ILE A 49 2.31 -4.42 6.17
N TYR A 50 1.50 -3.56 6.78
CA TYR A 50 1.99 -2.37 7.46
C TYR A 50 3.01 -2.71 8.55
N HIS A 51 2.74 -3.70 9.40
CA HIS A 51 3.68 -4.12 10.44
C HIS A 51 4.98 -4.70 9.88
N ILE A 52 4.92 -5.46 8.78
CA ILE A 52 6.11 -5.96 8.11
C ILE A 52 6.96 -4.81 7.58
N ILE A 53 6.34 -3.81 6.94
CA ILE A 53 7.05 -2.63 6.43
C ILE A 53 7.73 -1.88 7.58
N CYS A 54 7.02 -1.63 8.69
CA CYS A 54 7.61 -1.00 9.87
C CYS A 54 8.81 -1.79 10.40
N GLY A 55 8.65 -3.11 10.58
CA GLY A 55 9.74 -3.95 11.09
C GLY A 55 10.97 -3.99 10.17
N ILE A 56 10.77 -3.97 8.85
CA ILE A 56 11.88 -3.87 7.88
C ILE A 56 12.58 -2.52 8.03
N VAL A 57 11.83 -1.42 8.02
CA VAL A 57 12.38 -0.06 8.12
C VAL A 57 13.15 0.15 9.44
N GLU A 58 12.60 -0.33 10.56
CA GLU A 58 13.25 -0.25 11.87
C GLU A 58 14.56 -1.04 11.89
N ASN A 59 14.56 -2.26 11.32
CA ASN A 59 15.74 -3.09 11.22
C ASN A 59 16.81 -2.49 10.30
N GLU A 60 16.44 -1.86 9.18
CA GLU A 60 17.39 -1.15 8.33
C GLU A 60 17.94 0.12 8.97
N SER A 61 17.11 0.85 9.74
CA SER A 61 17.53 2.09 10.40
C SER A 61 18.45 1.89 11.61
N THR A 62 18.50 0.66 12.15
CA THR A 62 19.33 0.28 13.29
C THR A 62 20.66 -0.36 12.86
N LYS A 63 20.88 -0.53 11.56
CA LYS A 63 22.16 -0.95 10.97
C LYS A 63 23.03 0.26 10.64
#